data_AF-A0A943CY76-F1
#
_entry.id   AF-A0A943CY76-F1
#
_cell.length_a   1.000
_cell.length_b   1.000
_cell.length_c   1.000
_cell.angle_alpha   90.00
_cell.angle_beta   90.00
_cell.angle_gamma   90.00
#
_symmetry.space_group_name_H-M   'P 1'
#
loop_
_entity.id
_entity.type
_entity.pdbx_description
1 polymer ?
#
loop_
_entity_poly.entity_id
_entity_poly.type
_entity_poly.pdbx_seq_one_letter_code
_entity_poly.pdbx_strand_id
1 'polypeptide(L)' 'MTYKLCLTVINKGTYGTDEEMKEKLDVFLLNNRITEGEYNELISLLNNVQK' A
#
# COMPACT_ATOMS: atom_id res chain seq x y z
N MET A 1 -9.11 -8.12 2.86
CA MET A 1 -9.91 -7.17 2.02
C MET A 1 -9.12 -5.89 1.74
N THR A 2 -8.60 -5.24 2.77
CA THR A 2 -7.78 -4.02 2.68
C THR A 2 -6.55 -4.18 1.80
N TYR A 3 -5.81 -5.30 1.94
CA TYR A 3 -4.65 -5.60 1.09
C TYR A 3 -4.99 -5.66 -0.40
N LYS A 4 -6.05 -6.37 -0.81
CA LYS A 4 -6.49 -6.39 -2.21
C LYS A 4 -6.82 -5.00 -2.75
N LEU A 5 -7.35 -4.12 -1.90
CA LEU A 5 -7.68 -2.74 -2.25
C LEU A 5 -6.40 -1.92 -2.47
N CYS A 6 -5.44 -2.01 -1.55
CA CYS A 6 -4.11 -1.42 -1.73
C CYS A 6 -3.41 -1.98 -2.98
N LEU A 7 -3.41 -3.30 -3.17
CA LEU A 7 -2.81 -3.96 -4.33
C LEU A 7 -3.44 -3.50 -5.65
N THR A 8 -4.75 -3.28 -5.67
CA THR A 8 -5.47 -2.76 -6.84
C THR A 8 -5.13 -1.30 -7.10
N VAL A 9 -5.02 -0.48 -6.05
CA VAL A 9 -4.64 0.93 -6.17
C VAL A 9 -3.21 1.05 -6.69
N ILE A 10 -2.28 0.22 -6.17
CA ILE A 10 -0.88 0.13 -6.62
C ILE A 10 -0.79 -0.33 -8.07
N ASN A 11 -1.53 -1.37 -8.46
CA ASN A 11 -1.56 -1.80 -9.86
C ASN A 11 -2.18 -0.77 -10.80
N LYS A 12 -3.17 -0.01 -10.34
CA LYS A 12 -3.85 0.99 -11.16
C LYS A 12 -3.09 2.32 -11.27
N GLY A 13 -2.03 2.54 -10.51
CA GLY A 13 -1.38 3.86 -10.46
C GLY A 13 -2.28 4.96 -9.89
N THR A 14 -3.39 4.60 -9.23
CA THR A 14 -4.40 5.56 -8.70
C THR A 14 -4.00 6.19 -7.37
N TYR A 15 -2.77 6.00 -6.95
CA TYR A 15 -2.16 6.70 -5.83
C TYR A 15 -1.41 7.88 -6.42
N GLY A 16 -1.92 9.09 -6.16
CA GLY A 16 -1.36 10.30 -6.77
C GLY A 16 0.11 10.51 -6.38
N THR A 17 0.46 10.17 -5.14
CA THR A 17 1.82 10.34 -4.61
C THR A 17 2.18 9.17 -3.70
N ASP A 18 3.45 8.77 -3.68
CA ASP A 18 3.95 7.68 -2.82
C ASP A 18 3.72 7.97 -1.32
N GLU A 19 3.72 9.25 -0.94
CA GLU A 19 3.41 9.71 0.41
C GLU A 19 1.96 9.42 0.80
N GLU A 20 0.97 9.69 -0.06
CA GLU A 20 -0.43 9.38 0.24
C GLU A 20 -0.66 7.86 0.35
N MET A 21 0.03 7.08 -0.47
CA MET A 21 -0.07 5.62 -0.39
C MET A 21 0.53 5.11 0.92
N LYS A 22 1.72 5.61 1.29
CA LYS A 22 2.39 5.28 2.56
C LYS A 22 1.55 5.69 3.76
N GLU A 23 1.02 6.91 3.80
CA GLU A 23 0.14 7.37 4.89
C GLU A 23 -1.07 6.46 5.07
N LYS A 24 -1.73 6.08 3.96
CA LYS A 24 -2.86 5.15 4.05
C LYS A 24 -2.44 3.78 4.54
N LEU A 25 -1.33 3.25 4.03
CA LEU A 25 -0.78 1.97 4.49
C LEU A 25 -0.44 2.00 5.98
N ASP A 26 0.17 3.07 6.48
CA ASP A 26 0.51 3.27 7.88
C ASP A 26 -0.75 3.32 8.76
N VAL A 27 -1.78 4.04 8.33
CA VAL A 27 -3.08 4.05 9.04
C VAL A 27 -3.73 2.66 9.03
N PHE A 28 -3.62 1.89 7.94
CA PHE A 28 -4.14 0.52 7.88
C PHE A 28 -3.37 -0.45 8.77
N LEU A 29 -2.05 -0.30 8.87
CA LEU A 29 -1.20 -1.06 9.78
C LEU A 29 -1.50 -0.71 11.23
N LEU A 30 -1.59 0.59 11.56
CA LEU A 30 -1.96 1.09 12.89
C LEU A 30 -3.35 0.62 13.34
N ASN A 31 -4.29 0.48 12.40
CA ASN A 31 -5.61 -0.07 12.68
C ASN A 31 -5.65 -1.61 12.71
N ASN A 32 -4.51 -2.31 12.63
CA ASN A 32 -4.42 -3.77 12.53
C ASN A 32 -5.30 -4.35 11.40
N ARG A 33 -5.54 -3.58 10.33
CA ARG A 33 -6.33 -4.01 9.16
C ARG A 33 -5.52 -4.81 8.14
N ILE A 34 -4.20 -4.73 8.24
CA ILE A 34 -3.19 -5.47 7.48
C ILE A 34 -2.06 -5.83 8.45
N THR A 35 -1.33 -6.91 8.18
CA THR A 35 -0.15 -7.30 8.93
C THR A 35 1.10 -6.60 8.40
N GLU A 36 2.16 -6.51 9.22
CA GLU A 36 3.45 -5.95 8.79
C GLU A 36 3.99 -6.63 7.53
N GLY A 37 3.78 -7.93 7.36
CA GLY A 37 4.16 -8.66 6.15
C GLY A 37 3.43 -8.16 4.89
N GLU A 38 2.11 -7.98 4.98
CA GLU A 38 1.31 -7.44 3.88
C GLU A 38 1.62 -5.96 3.60
N TYR A 39 1.92 -5.18 4.63
CA TYR A 39 2.42 -3.81 4.50
C TYR A 39 3.75 -3.77 3.74
N ASN A 40 4.71 -4.62 4.13
CA ASN A 40 6.03 -4.67 3.49
C ASN A 40 5.94 -5.09 2.01
N GLU A 41 5.08 -6.06 1.69
CA GLU A 41 4.84 -6.45 0.29
C GLU A 41 4.24 -5.30 -0.53
N LEU A 42 3.24 -4.60 0.01
CA LEU A 42 2.61 -3.48 -0.67
C LEU A 42 3.59 -2.31 -0.87
N ILE A 43 4.40 -1.97 0.13
CA ILE A 43 5.48 -0.95 -0.01
C ILE A 43 6.52 -1.40 -1.05
N SER A 44 6.88 -2.68 -1.05
CA SER A 44 7.84 -3.24 -2.00
C SER A 44 7.30 -3.16 -3.43
N LEU A 45 6.02 -3.51 -3.64
CA LEU A 45 5.32 -3.36 -4.92
C LEU A 45 5.26 -1.89 -5.36
N LEU A 46 4.91 -0.98 -4.45
CA LEU A 46 4.88 0.47 -4.71
C LEU A 46 6.23 0.98 -5.24
N ASN A 47 7.32 0.64 -4.54
CA ASN A 47 8.68 1.01 -4.93
C ASN A 47 9.11 0.33 -6.24
N ASN A 48 8.55 -0.83 -6.59
CA ASN A 48 8.87 -1.54 -7.84
C ASN A 48 8.18 -0.91 -9.06
N VAL A 49 6.94 -0.43 -8.90
CA VAL A 49 6.17 0.21 -9.99
C VAL A 49 6.75 1.57 -10.40
N GLN A 50 7.52 2.22 -9.53
CA GLN A 50 8.21 3.50 -9.80
C GLN A 50 9.44 3.39 -10.75
N LYS A 51 9.75 2.21 -11.30
CA LYS A 51 10.92 1.98 -12.17
C LYS A 51 10.62 2.01 -13.67
#